data_AF-X0S6T6-F1
#
_entry.id   AF-X0S6T6-F1
#
_cell.length_a   1.000
_cell.length_b   1.000
_cell.length_c   1.000
_cell.angle_alpha   90.00
_cell.angle_beta   90.00
_cell.angle_gamma   90.00
#
_symmetry.space_group_name_H-M   'P 1'
#
loop_
_entity.id
_entity.type
_entity.pdbx_description
1 polymer ?
#
loop_
_entity_poly.entity_id
_entity_poly.type
_entity_poly.pdbx_seq_one_letter_code
_entity_poly.pdbx_strand_id
1 'polypeptide(L)'
;MCVLILSLATTGSGQIRTWENFTNVRNVTALTTKVDTIWAATTGGLVRLSTVDASVDVRLTNADGLGGNDLQFVCVDSSGALWT
;
A
#
# COMPACT_ATOMS: atom_id res chain seq x y z
N MET A 1 49.45 34.10 11.76
CA MET A 1 49.09 32.68 11.95
C MET A 1 47.57 32.61 11.94
N CYS A 2 46.95 32.34 10.79
CA CYS A 2 45.49 32.23 10.67
C CYS A 2 45.07 30.81 11.02
N VAL A 3 44.22 30.65 12.03
CA VAL A 3 43.64 29.35 12.40
C VAL A 3 42.39 29.13 11.55
N LEU A 4 42.43 28.13 10.69
CA LEU A 4 41.28 27.69 9.90
C LEU A 4 40.46 26.72 10.77
N ILE A 5 39.25 27.09 11.16
CA ILE A 5 38.32 26.19 11.87
C ILE A 5 37.56 25.39 10.81
N LEU A 6 37.88 24.11 10.67
CA LEU A 6 37.18 23.18 9.81
C LEU A 6 35.95 22.64 10.56
N SER A 7 34.78 23.24 10.35
CA SER A 7 33.53 22.70 10.88
C SER A 7 33.09 21.49 10.05
N LEU A 8 33.19 20.27 10.59
CA LEU A 8 32.54 19.10 10.00
C LEU A 8 31.03 19.25 10.21
N ALA A 9 30.29 19.51 9.13
CA ALA A 9 28.84 19.41 9.13
C ALA A 9 28.47 17.92 9.25
N THR A 10 28.03 17.49 10.43
CA THR A 10 27.42 16.18 10.61
C THR A 10 26.05 16.22 9.93
N THR A 11 25.95 15.68 8.71
CA THR A 11 24.63 15.38 8.13
C THR A 11 24.05 14.22 8.92
N GLY A 12 23.34 14.51 10.00
CA GLY A 12 22.45 13.55 10.62
C GLY A 12 21.38 13.20 9.60
N SER A 13 21.43 11.99 9.04
CA SER A 13 20.35 11.45 8.22
C SER A 13 19.18 11.13 9.14
N GLY A 14 18.41 12.16 9.52
CA GLY A 14 17.08 11.97 10.06
C GLY A 14 16.32 11.14 9.03
N GLN A 15 15.99 9.90 9.38
CA GLN A 15 15.16 9.04 8.55
C GLN A 15 13.79 9.74 8.47
N ILE A 16 13.56 10.52 7.42
CA ILE A 16 12.22 10.98 7.08
C ILE A 16 11.47 9.71 6.67
N ARG A 17 10.74 9.12 7.61
CA ARG A 17 9.92 7.94 7.32
C ARG A 17 8.85 8.36 6.32
N THR A 18 8.67 7.55 5.29
CA THR A 18 7.52 7.66 4.40
C THR A 18 6.25 7.54 5.24
N TRP A 19 5.23 8.36 4.93
CA TRP A 19 3.93 8.22 5.58
C TRP A 19 3.34 6.85 5.26
N GLU A 20 3.01 6.09 6.29
CA GLU A 20 2.43 4.75 6.19
C GLU A 20 1.07 4.74 6.91
N ASN A 21 0.09 4.04 6.33
CA ASN A 21 -1.21 3.84 6.96
C ASN A 21 -1.30 2.47 7.61
N PHE A 22 -1.79 2.45 8.85
CA PHE A 22 -2.14 1.25 9.58
C PHE A 22 -3.67 1.19 9.68
N THR A 23 -4.29 0.37 8.85
CA THR A 23 -5.74 0.22 8.76
C THR A 23 -6.18 -1.20 9.10
N ASN A 24 -7.46 -1.34 9.47
CA ASN A 24 -8.05 -2.65 9.71
C ASN A 24 -8.68 -3.20 8.41
N VAL A 25 -8.21 -4.36 7.95
CA VAL A 25 -8.68 -5.04 6.74
C VAL A 25 -9.59 -6.24 7.03
N ARG A 26 -10.10 -6.37 8.26
CA ARG A 26 -10.92 -7.52 8.69
C ARG A 26 -12.29 -7.52 8.01
N ASN A 27 -12.84 -6.33 7.75
CA ASN A 27 -14.17 -6.19 7.16
C ASN A 27 -14.06 -6.17 5.62
N VAL A 28 -14.33 -7.32 5.00
CA VAL A 28 -14.36 -7.47 3.54
C VAL A 28 -15.74 -7.09 3.02
N THR A 29 -15.79 -6.17 2.06
CA THR A 29 -17.03 -5.63 1.49
C THR A 29 -17.31 -6.20 0.10
N ALA A 30 -16.28 -6.50 -0.68
CA ALA A 30 -16.39 -7.11 -2.00
C ALA A 30 -15.17 -7.95 -2.35
N LEU A 31 -15.34 -8.91 -3.27
CA LEU A 31 -14.30 -9.79 -3.79
C LEU A 31 -14.38 -9.84 -5.32
N THR A 32 -13.23 -9.90 -5.97
CA THR A 32 -13.13 -10.26 -7.40
C THR A 32 -11.92 -11.16 -7.62
N THR A 33 -11.89 -11.88 -8.73
CA THR A 33 -10.77 -12.73 -9.12
C THR A 33 -10.06 -12.16 -10.35
N LYS A 34 -8.74 -12.36 -10.40
CA LYS A 34 -7.89 -12.07 -11.57
C LYS A 34 -6.71 -13.01 -11.53
N VAL A 35 -6.58 -13.92 -12.51
CA VAL A 35 -5.47 -14.87 -12.73
C VAL A 35 -4.67 -15.23 -11.47
N ASP A 36 -4.95 -16.40 -10.89
CA ASP A 36 -4.30 -16.93 -9.69
C ASP A 36 -4.33 -16.01 -8.46
N THR A 37 -5.24 -15.04 -8.46
CA THR A 37 -5.34 -14.02 -7.44
C THR A 37 -6.78 -13.71 -7.08
N ILE A 38 -7.04 -13.54 -5.77
CA ILE A 38 -8.27 -12.94 -5.24
C ILE A 38 -7.94 -11.53 -4.77
N TRP A 39 -8.74 -10.57 -5.20
CA TRP A 39 -8.70 -9.19 -4.73
C TRP A 39 -9.87 -8.96 -3.79
N ALA A 40 -9.59 -8.42 -2.61
CA ALA A 40 -10.59 -8.14 -1.58
C ALA A 40 -10.62 -6.66 -1.25
N ALA A 41 -11.75 -6.01 -1.56
CA ALA A 41 -12.06 -4.68 -1.05
C ALA A 41 -12.45 -4.78 0.42
N THR A 42 -11.91 -3.87 1.23
CA THR A 42 -12.16 -3.80 2.66
C THR A 42 -12.39 -2.36 3.09
N THR A 43 -12.86 -2.16 4.32
CA THR A 43 -12.96 -0.82 4.92
C THR A 43 -11.60 -0.18 5.24
N GLY A 44 -10.50 -0.90 5.05
CA GLY A 44 -9.14 -0.44 5.32
C GLY A 44 -8.22 -0.41 4.10
N GLY A 45 -8.75 -0.70 2.91
CA GLY A 45 -8.00 -0.71 1.66
C GLY A 45 -8.23 -1.97 0.85
N LEU A 46 -7.33 -2.23 -0.08
CA LEU A 46 -7.41 -3.36 -1.01
C LEU A 46 -6.38 -4.43 -0.62
N VAL A 47 -6.81 -5.68 -0.50
CA VAL A 47 -5.94 -6.83 -0.19
C VAL A 47 -5.84 -7.74 -1.41
N ARG A 48 -4.62 -8.20 -1.70
CA ARG A 48 -4.35 -9.20 -2.73
C ARG A 48 -3.96 -10.53 -2.09
N LEU A 49 -4.64 -11.60 -2.46
CA LEU A 49 -4.34 -12.96 -2.02
C LEU A 49 -3.96 -13.83 -3.22
N SER A 50 -2.85 -14.55 -3.10
CA SER A 50 -2.45 -15.58 -4.07
C SER A 50 -3.30 -16.83 -3.85
N THR A 51 -3.86 -17.39 -4.94
CA THR A 51 -4.58 -18.67 -4.87
C THR A 51 -3.66 -19.88 -5.03
N VAL A 52 -2.37 -19.67 -5.33
CA VAL A 52 -1.38 -20.73 -5.51
C VAL A 52 -0.92 -21.28 -4.16
N ASP A 53 -0.69 -20.39 -3.20
CA ASP A 53 -0.13 -20.71 -1.87
C ASP A 53 -0.94 -20.14 -0.70
N ALA A 54 -2.10 -19.55 -0.98
CA ALA A 54 -3.00 -18.91 -0.01
C ALA A 54 -2.34 -17.77 0.80
N SER A 55 -1.29 -17.15 0.27
CA SER A 55 -0.59 -16.05 0.91
C SER A 55 -1.25 -14.69 0.63
N VAL A 56 -1.00 -13.72 1.52
CA VAL A 56 -1.40 -12.32 1.32
C VAL A 56 -0.19 -11.55 0.84
N ASP A 57 -0.22 -11.14 -0.43
CA ASP A 57 0.94 -10.54 -1.08
C ASP A 57 1.01 -9.03 -0.88
N VAL A 58 -0.15 -8.35 -0.91
CA VAL A 58 -0.20 -6.89 -1.00
C VAL A 58 -1.38 -6.35 -0.18
N ARG A 59 -1.13 -5.23 0.50
CA ARG A 59 -2.13 -4.36 1.10
C ARG A 59 -1.91 -2.96 0.54
N LEU A 60 -2.92 -2.41 -0.14
CA LEU A 60 -2.90 -1.06 -0.69
C LEU A 60 -3.84 -0.16 0.09
N THR A 61 -3.39 1.06 0.35
CA THR A 61 -4.12 2.14 1.00
C THR A 61 -4.11 3.40 0.11
N ASN A 62 -4.70 4.48 0.57
CA ASN A 62 -4.61 5.78 -0.09
C ASN A 62 -3.18 6.34 -0.12
N ALA A 63 -2.28 5.91 0.78
CA ALA A 63 -0.86 6.25 0.69
C ALA A 63 -0.18 5.60 -0.54
N ASP A 64 -0.76 4.51 -1.06
CA ASP A 64 -0.30 3.77 -2.23
C ASP A 64 -1.00 4.21 -3.53
N GLY A 65 -1.84 5.26 -3.46
CA GLY A 65 -2.52 5.84 -4.62
C GLY A 65 -4.00 5.45 -4.79
N LEU A 66 -4.59 4.72 -3.85
CA LEU A 66 -6.05 4.52 -3.85
C LEU A 66 -6.79 5.84 -3.58
N GLY A 67 -7.97 6.01 -4.18
CA GLY A 67 -8.83 7.16 -3.92
C GLY A 67 -9.34 7.26 -2.46
N GLY A 68 -9.33 6.14 -1.73
CA GLY A 68 -9.71 6.04 -0.32
C GLY A 68 -9.39 4.66 0.26
N ASN A 69 -9.56 4.52 1.58
CA ASN A 69 -9.36 3.25 2.27
C ASN A 69 -10.67 2.49 2.49
N ASP A 70 -11.81 3.18 2.53
CA ASP A 70 -13.10 2.53 2.71
C ASP A 70 -13.68 2.10 1.35
N LEU A 71 -13.31 0.90 0.93
CA LEU A 71 -13.72 0.35 -0.36
C LEU A 71 -15.03 -0.41 -0.22
N GLN A 72 -15.96 -0.15 -1.14
CA GLN A 72 -17.30 -0.76 -1.14
C GLN A 72 -17.50 -1.71 -2.33
N PHE A 73 -16.63 -1.65 -3.33
CA PHE A 73 -16.65 -2.54 -4.48
C PHE A 73 -15.23 -2.85 -4.96
N VAL A 74 -15.11 -3.93 -5.72
CA VAL A 74 -13.93 -4.21 -6.55
C VAL A 74 -14.38 -5.01 -7.76
N CYS A 75 -13.90 -4.67 -8.95
CA CYS A 75 -14.20 -5.44 -10.17
C CYS A 75 -13.03 -5.43 -11.15
N VAL A 76 -13.05 -6.37 -12.09
CA VAL A 76 -12.10 -6.46 -13.20
C VAL A 76 -12.88 -6.27 -14.49
N ASP A 77 -12.44 -5.32 -15.31
CA ASP A 77 -13.07 -5.09 -16.61
C ASP A 77 -12.57 -6.06 -17.69
N SER A 78 -13.13 -5.96 -18.90
CA SER A 78 -12.76 -6.83 -20.02
C SER A 78 -11.33 -6.64 -20.53
N SER A 79 -10.67 -5.51 -20.20
CA SER A 79 -9.25 -5.28 -20.50
C SER A 79 -8.34 -5.88 -19.43
N GLY A 80 -8.90 -6.34 -18.31
CA GLY A 80 -8.17 -6.84 -17.16
C GLY A 80 -7.75 -5.76 -16.17
N ALA A 81 -8.24 -4.51 -16.32
CA ALA A 81 -7.98 -3.46 -15.34
C ALA A 81 -8.83 -3.68 -14.08
N LEU A 82 -8.25 -3.36 -12.92
CA LEU A 82 -8.90 -3.49 -11.62
C LEU A 82 -9.48 -2.15 -11.20
N TRP A 83 -10.75 -2.14 -10.78
CA TRP A 83 -11.48 -0.96 -10.34
C TRP A 83 -11.99 -1.15 -8.91
N THR A 84 -12.01 -0.07 -8.12
CA THR A 84 -12.37 -0.02 -6.69
C THR A 84 -13.07 1.27 -6.32
#